data_AF-A0A6A6ZYJ1-F1
#
_entry.id   AF-A0A6A6ZYJ1-F1
#
_cell.length_a   1.000
_cell.length_b   1.000
_cell.length_c   1.000
_cell.angle_alpha   90.00
_cell.angle_beta   90.00
_cell.angle_gamma   90.00
#
_symmetry.space_group_name_H-M   'P 1'
#
loop_
_entity.id
_entity.type
_entity.pdbx_description
1 polymer ?
#
loop_
_entity_poly.entity_id
_entity_poly.type
_entity_poly.pdbx_seq_one_letter_code
_entity_poly.pdbx_strand_id
1 'polypeptide(L)'
;MAPKAPQRRLTAQERGRIHALRHQAGWPYARISRALEIPYETVCYCALSLVTPQKPPSGRSPLLNTPLRQRLVSYATASHKQRLKPFEEIAYELNIHVNNRTLTKAFNKEGYYQRVATEKPFLTEKHINDRLF
;
A
#
# COMPACT_ATOMS: atom_id res chain seq x y z
N MET A 1 19.32 -5.22 -27.10
CA MET A 1 18.16 -4.31 -27.16
C MET A 1 18.25 -3.38 -25.96
N ALA A 2 18.30 -2.06 -26.17
CA ALA A 2 18.35 -1.09 -25.07
C ALA A 2 17.02 -1.13 -24.28
N PRO A 3 17.04 -1.03 -22.94
CA PRO A 3 15.81 -0.95 -22.16
C PRO A 3 15.05 0.32 -22.55
N LYS A 4 13.78 0.15 -22.96
CA LYS A 4 12.91 1.28 -23.33
C LYS A 4 12.71 2.16 -22.09
N ALA A 5 13.18 3.40 -22.16
CA ALA A 5 13.02 4.36 -21.08
C ALA A 5 11.53 4.52 -20.72
N PRO A 6 11.19 4.68 -19.43
CA PRO A 6 9.80 4.87 -19.01
C PRO A 6 9.24 6.13 -19.67
N GLN A 7 8.21 5.95 -20.49
CA GLN A 7 7.56 7.08 -21.16
C GLN A 7 6.77 7.91 -20.14
N ARG A 8 6.81 9.24 -20.30
CA ARG A 8 5.99 10.18 -19.53
C ARG A 8 4.52 9.79 -19.64
N ARG A 9 3.83 9.67 -18.50
CA ARG A 9 2.38 9.47 -18.47
C ARG A 9 1.65 10.79 -18.65
N LEU A 10 0.50 10.75 -19.33
CA LEU A 10 -0.39 11.91 -19.43
C LEU A 10 -0.94 12.29 -18.05
N THR A 11 -0.96 13.59 -17.79
CA THR A 11 -1.59 14.17 -16.61
C THR A 11 -3.11 14.09 -16.71
N ALA A 12 -3.81 14.19 -15.58
CA ALA A 12 -5.28 14.19 -15.56
C ALA A 12 -5.87 15.33 -16.42
N GLN A 13 -5.23 16.50 -16.43
CA GLN A 13 -5.66 17.65 -17.21
C GLN A 13 -5.53 17.40 -18.72
N GLU A 14 -4.39 16.85 -19.17
CA GLU A 14 -4.19 16.51 -20.59
C GLU A 14 -5.21 15.48 -21.07
N ARG A 15 -5.49 14.45 -20.25
CA ARG A 15 -6.53 13.47 -20.55
C ARG A 15 -7.92 14.13 -20.63
N GLY A 16 -8.24 15.01 -19.68
CA GLY A 16 -9.48 15.78 -19.70
C GLY A 16 -9.65 16.59 -20.98
N ARG A 17 -8.59 17.26 -21.44
CA ARG A 17 -8.58 18.00 -22.71
C ARG A 17 -8.82 17.08 -23.91
N ILE A 18 -8.17 15.91 -23.96
CA ILE A 18 -8.40 14.91 -25.02
C ILE A 18 -9.87 14.48 -25.07
N HIS A 19 -10.47 14.16 -23.92
CA HIS A 19 -11.88 13.76 -23.85
C HIS A 19 -12.84 14.89 -24.23
N ALA A 20 -12.59 16.12 -23.78
CA ALA A 20 -13.40 17.28 -24.18
C ALA A 20 -13.33 17.51 -25.70
N LEU A 21 -12.13 17.53 -26.28
CA LEU A 21 -11.95 17.72 -27.72
C LEU A 21 -12.57 16.58 -28.55
N ARG A 22 -12.49 15.34 -28.05
CA ARG A 22 -13.07 14.19 -28.75
C ARG A 22 -14.59 14.11 -28.65
N HIS A 23 -15.14 14.14 -27.43
CA HIS A 23 -16.55 13.83 -27.18
C HIS A 23 -17.44 15.06 -27.18
N GLN A 24 -16.95 16.22 -26.76
CA GLN A 24 -17.74 17.46 -26.76
C GLN A 24 -17.59 18.23 -28.06
N ALA A 25 -16.34 18.36 -28.57
CA ALA A 25 -16.07 19.10 -29.80
C ALA A 25 -16.06 18.24 -31.07
N GLY A 26 -16.09 16.90 -30.95
CA GLY A 26 -16.15 15.98 -32.10
C GLY A 26 -14.87 15.91 -32.94
N TRP A 27 -13.71 16.32 -32.42
CA TRP A 27 -12.49 16.39 -33.22
C TRP A 27 -11.95 15.00 -33.59
N PRO A 28 -11.36 14.83 -34.79
CA PRO A 28 -10.65 13.61 -35.14
C PRO A 28 -9.33 13.51 -34.37
N TYR A 29 -8.91 12.29 -34.04
CA TYR A 29 -7.71 12.02 -33.23
C TYR A 29 -6.43 12.68 -33.80
N ALA A 30 -6.26 12.69 -35.12
CA ALA A 30 -5.13 13.33 -35.78
C ALA A 30 -5.06 14.84 -35.51
N ARG A 31 -6.22 15.52 -35.45
CA ARG A 31 -6.28 16.95 -35.13
C ARG A 31 -5.95 17.20 -33.66
N ILE A 32 -6.46 16.37 -32.76
CA ILE A 32 -6.17 16.44 -31.32
C ILE A 32 -4.67 16.22 -31.07
N SER A 33 -4.08 15.21 -31.73
CA SER A 33 -2.65 14.89 -31.63
C SER A 33 -1.77 16.07 -32.04
N ARG A 34 -2.07 16.73 -33.17
CA ARG A 34 -1.34 17.93 -33.61
C ARG A 34 -1.55 19.12 -32.67
N ALA A 35 -2.77 19.33 -32.18
CA ALA A 35 -3.09 20.48 -31.33
C ALA A 35 -2.51 20.39 -29.91
N LEU A 36 -2.40 19.17 -29.36
CA LEU A 36 -1.87 18.95 -28.01
C LEU A 36 -0.41 18.47 -28.02
N GLU A 37 0.19 18.26 -29.20
CA GLU A 37 1.54 17.70 -29.37
C GLU A 37 1.73 16.34 -28.68
N ILE A 38 0.66 15.54 -28.63
CA ILE A 38 0.64 14.19 -28.04
C ILE A 38 0.63 13.16 -29.16
N PRO A 39 1.40 12.06 -29.07
CA PRO A 39 1.40 11.01 -30.09
C PRO A 39 0.00 10.46 -30.37
N TYR A 40 -0.30 10.21 -31.64
CA TYR A 40 -1.61 9.73 -32.10
C TYR A 40 -2.10 8.50 -31.32
N GLU A 41 -1.24 7.49 -31.16
CA GLU A 41 -1.54 6.26 -30.41
C GLU A 41 -1.93 6.56 -28.95
N THR A 42 -1.25 7.51 -28.32
CA THR A 42 -1.54 7.91 -26.94
C THR A 42 -2.89 8.63 -26.85
N VAL A 43 -3.23 9.47 -27.84
CA VAL A 43 -4.54 10.12 -27.92
C VAL A 43 -5.65 9.10 -28.12
N CYS A 44 -5.49 8.16 -29.05
CA CYS A 44 -6.44 7.08 -29.29
C CYS A 44 -6.65 6.23 -28.04
N TYR A 45 -5.56 5.75 -27.43
CA TYR A 45 -5.62 4.99 -26.18
C TYR A 45 -6.30 5.78 -25.07
N CYS A 46 -5.98 7.07 -24.93
CA CYS A 46 -6.58 7.93 -23.92
C CYS A 46 -8.09 8.07 -24.12
N ALA A 47 -8.53 8.41 -25.34
CA ALA A 47 -9.94 8.63 -25.64
C ALA A 47 -10.81 7.37 -25.43
N LEU A 48 -10.24 6.18 -25.63
CA LEU A 48 -10.90 4.90 -25.40
C LEU A 48 -10.88 4.43 -23.94
N SER A 49 -10.03 5.03 -23.09
CA SER A 49 -9.89 4.66 -21.68
C SER A 49 -10.60 5.67 -20.76
N LEU A 50 -10.58 5.40 -19.45
CA LEU A 50 -11.23 6.26 -18.45
C LEU A 50 -10.60 7.65 -18.40
N VAL A 51 -11.42 8.70 -18.26
CA VAL A 51 -10.95 10.10 -18.18
C VAL A 51 -9.91 10.28 -17.08
N THR A 52 -10.20 9.76 -15.88
CA THR A 52 -9.30 9.81 -14.73
C THR A 52 -8.17 8.80 -14.90
N PRO A 53 -6.89 9.22 -14.86
CA PRO A 53 -5.77 8.29 -14.94
C PRO A 53 -5.78 7.34 -13.74
N GLN A 54 -5.63 6.04 -14.02
CA GLN A 54 -5.43 5.05 -12.97
C GLN A 54 -4.10 5.28 -12.25
N LYS A 55 -4.06 4.99 -10.94
CA LYS A 55 -2.83 5.08 -10.17
C LYS A 55 -1.75 4.26 -10.88
N PRO A 56 -0.53 4.82 -11.05
CA PRO A 56 0.54 4.05 -11.66
C PRO A 56 0.77 2.79 -10.82
N PRO A 57 1.08 1.65 -11.46
CA PRO A 57 1.51 0.46 -10.74
C PRO A 57 2.73 0.85 -9.91
N SER A 58 2.57 0.78 -8.60
CA SER A 58 3.60 1.19 -7.64
C SER A 58 4.51 0.01 -7.34
N GLY A 59 5.74 0.08 -7.84
CA GLY A 59 6.83 -0.82 -7.46
C GLY A 59 6.52 -2.32 -7.56
N ARG A 60 7.35 -3.13 -6.90
CA ARG A 60 7.13 -4.57 -6.77
C ARG A 60 6.09 -4.82 -5.67
N SER A 61 5.17 -5.75 -5.92
CA SER A 61 4.22 -6.21 -4.91
C SER A 61 4.95 -6.70 -3.65
N PRO A 62 4.43 -6.41 -2.45
CA PRO A 62 5.05 -6.85 -1.21
C PRO A 62 5.08 -8.38 -1.12
N LEU A 63 6.14 -8.94 -0.54
CA LEU A 63 6.25 -10.38 -0.29
C LEU A 63 5.13 -10.87 0.65
N LEU A 64 4.81 -10.08 1.67
CA LEU A 64 3.71 -10.34 2.60
C LEU A 64 2.44 -9.62 2.17
N ASN A 65 1.65 -10.31 1.35
CA ASN A 65 0.31 -9.90 0.95
C ASN A 65 -0.65 -9.84 2.16
N THR A 66 -1.76 -9.12 2.00
CA THR A 66 -2.79 -8.96 3.04
C THR A 66 -3.26 -10.27 3.68
N PRO A 67 -3.63 -11.32 2.93
CA PRO A 67 -4.05 -12.59 3.55
C PRO A 67 -2.93 -13.25 4.37
N LEU A 68 -1.67 -13.15 3.94
CA LEU A 68 -0.54 -13.70 4.70
C LEU A 68 -0.31 -12.94 6.01
N ARG A 69 -0.46 -11.61 5.99
CA ARG A 69 -0.35 -10.80 7.22
C ARG A 69 -1.46 -11.12 8.20
N GLN A 70 -2.70 -11.25 7.73
CA GLN A 70 -3.83 -11.65 8.56
C GLN A 70 -3.64 -13.06 9.13
N ARG A 71 -3.07 -13.99 8.35
CA ARG A 71 -2.72 -15.33 8.83
C ARG A 71 -1.63 -15.32 9.91
N LEU A 72 -0.62 -14.47 9.76
CA LEU A 72 0.41 -14.28 10.79
C LEU A 72 -0.21 -13.78 12.10
N VAL A 73 -1.08 -12.77 12.03
CA VAL A 73 -1.76 -12.22 13.21
C VAL A 73 -2.72 -13.24 13.82
N SER A 74 -3.55 -13.90 13.02
CA SER A 74 -4.51 -14.87 13.52
C SER A 74 -3.81 -16.01 14.26
N TYR A 75 -2.72 -16.52 13.68
CA TYR A 75 -1.88 -17.52 14.32
C TYR A 75 -1.26 -16.97 15.61
N ALA A 76 -0.61 -15.79 15.57
CA ALA A 76 -0.05 -15.13 16.75
C ALA A 76 -1.07 -14.97 17.89
N THR A 77 -2.34 -14.68 17.57
CA THR A 77 -3.40 -14.49 18.56
C THR A 77 -4.08 -15.76 19.05
N ALA A 78 -3.89 -16.90 18.36
CA ALA A 78 -4.64 -18.13 18.57
C ALA A 78 -4.49 -18.72 19.98
N SER A 79 -3.34 -18.52 20.64
CA SER A 79 -3.12 -18.96 22.02
C SER A 79 -2.25 -17.99 22.80
N HIS A 80 -2.31 -18.06 24.13
CA HIS A 80 -1.41 -17.28 24.98
C HIS A 80 0.07 -17.61 24.71
N LYS A 81 0.40 -18.90 24.55
CA LYS A 81 1.75 -19.36 24.22
C LYS A 81 2.25 -18.73 22.91
N GLN A 82 1.38 -18.64 21.90
CA GLN A 82 1.77 -18.08 20.61
C GLN A 82 2.06 -16.58 20.66
N ARG A 83 1.30 -15.83 21.48
CA ARG A 83 1.50 -14.38 21.64
C ARG A 83 2.85 -14.02 22.27
N LEU A 84 3.44 -14.94 23.04
CA LEU A 84 4.73 -14.74 23.70
C LEU A 84 5.92 -15.10 22.80
N LYS A 85 5.70 -15.83 21.70
CA LYS A 85 6.77 -16.20 20.78
C LYS A 85 7.29 -15.00 19.98
N PRO A 86 8.59 -14.94 19.66
CA PRO A 86 9.11 -13.95 18.74
C PRO A 86 8.49 -14.12 17.34
N PHE A 87 8.37 -13.02 16.59
CA PHE A 87 7.76 -13.03 15.27
C PHE A 87 8.41 -14.02 14.29
N GLU A 88 9.72 -14.24 14.41
CA GLU A 88 10.47 -15.17 13.57
C GLU A 88 10.01 -16.61 13.77
N GLU A 89 9.79 -17.05 15.01
CA GLU A 89 9.27 -18.38 15.31
C GLU A 89 7.85 -18.57 14.79
N ILE A 90 6.99 -17.56 14.97
CA ILE A 90 5.60 -17.58 14.46
C ILE A 90 5.61 -17.73 12.93
N ALA A 91 6.50 -17.02 12.24
CA ALA A 91 6.62 -17.09 10.79
C ALA A 91 7.19 -18.44 10.32
N TYR A 92 8.20 -18.96 11.04
CA TYR A 92 8.80 -20.26 10.77
C TYR A 92 7.78 -21.40 10.88
N GLU A 93 6.95 -21.41 11.93
CA GLU A 93 5.87 -22.39 12.11
C GLU A 93 4.82 -22.35 10.98
N LEU A 94 4.64 -21.18 10.35
CA LEU A 94 3.78 -21.01 9.18
C LEU A 94 4.50 -21.24 7.84
N ASN A 95 5.76 -21.68 7.88
CA ASN A 95 6.64 -21.87 6.72
C ASN A 95 6.90 -20.58 5.90
N ILE A 96 6.89 -19.42 6.58
CA ILE A 96 7.10 -18.10 5.98
C ILE A 96 8.52 -17.62 6.32
N HIS A 97 9.38 -17.57 5.30
CA HIS A 97 10.79 -17.22 5.45
C HIS A 97 11.02 -15.75 5.08
N VAL A 98 11.00 -14.87 6.09
CA VAL A 98 11.15 -13.43 5.90
C VAL A 98 11.97 -12.84 7.03
N ASN A 99 12.74 -11.78 6.73
CA ASN A 99 13.51 -11.07 7.75
C ASN A 99 12.60 -10.43 8.84
N ASN A 100 13.15 -10.29 10.04
CA ASN A 100 12.45 -9.73 11.19
C ASN A 100 11.84 -8.35 10.90
N ARG A 101 12.63 -7.45 10.29
CA ARG A 101 12.16 -6.09 9.95
C ARG A 101 10.89 -6.08 9.10
N THR A 102 10.74 -7.03 8.18
CA THR A 102 9.52 -7.12 7.36
C THR A 102 8.38 -7.75 8.14
N LEU A 103 8.65 -8.71 9.03
CA LEU A 103 7.66 -9.25 9.96
C LEU A 103 7.12 -8.17 10.90
N THR A 104 7.98 -7.39 11.54
CA THR A 104 7.56 -6.26 12.41
C THR A 104 6.66 -5.29 11.64
N LYS A 105 7.07 -4.88 10.43
CA LYS A 105 6.25 -4.01 9.58
C LYS A 105 4.92 -4.66 9.19
N ALA A 106 4.89 -5.97 8.96
CA ALA A 106 3.67 -6.69 8.64
C ALA A 106 2.70 -6.73 9.82
N PHE A 107 3.17 -7.03 11.03
CA PHE A 107 2.36 -7.00 12.25
C PHE A 107 1.85 -5.59 12.55
N ASN A 108 2.72 -4.56 12.45
CA ASN A 108 2.33 -3.16 12.65
C ASN A 108 1.24 -2.72 11.65
N LYS A 109 1.30 -3.19 10.40
CA LYS A 109 0.27 -2.87 9.39
C LYS A 109 -1.11 -3.44 9.73
N GLU A 110 -1.16 -4.56 10.44
CA GLU A 110 -2.40 -5.16 10.93
C GLU A 110 -2.74 -4.68 12.36
N GLY A 111 -1.99 -3.70 12.90
CA GLY A 111 -2.21 -3.14 14.23
C GLY A 111 -1.85 -4.06 15.39
N TYR A 112 -1.11 -5.15 15.14
CA TYR A 112 -0.68 -6.06 16.18
C TYR A 112 0.71 -5.67 16.70
N TYR A 113 0.81 -5.46 18.00
CA TYR A 113 2.06 -5.17 18.70
C TYR A 113 2.25 -6.20 19.81
N GLN A 114 3.45 -6.77 19.91
CA GLN A 114 3.79 -7.59 21.07
C GLN A 114 3.76 -6.71 22.32
N ARG A 115 3.02 -7.15 23.33
CA ARG A 115 3.03 -6.48 24.64
C ARG A 115 4.41 -6.68 25.25
N VAL A 116 5.12 -5.59 25.47
CA VAL A 116 6.27 -5.61 26.38
C VAL A 116 5.70 -5.60 27.79
N ALA A 117 6.04 -6.62 28.59
CA ALA A 117 5.71 -6.62 30.00
C ALA A 117 6.51 -5.49 30.66
N THR A 118 5.83 -4.41 31.02
CA THR A 118 6.41 -3.34 31.83
C THR A 118 6.17 -3.66 33.29
N GLU A 119 7.23 -3.60 34.11
CA GLU A 119 7.08 -3.61 35.55
C GLU A 119 6.12 -2.51 35.98
N LYS A 120 5.25 -2.83 36.94
CA LYS A 120 4.34 -1.82 37.49
C LYS A 120 5.21 -0.79 38.20
N PRO A 121 5.10 0.51 37.87
CA PRO A 121 5.86 1.52 38.58
C PRO A 121 5.51 1.50 40.06
N PHE A 122 6.51 1.74 40.92
CA PHE A 122 6.28 1.91 42.35
C PHE A 122 5.27 3.04 42.58
N LEU A 123 4.33 2.82 43.50
CA LEU A 123 3.33 3.82 43.83
C LEU A 123 3.98 4.92 44.63
N THR A 124 3.87 6.16 44.17
CA THR A 124 4.16 7.35 44.98
C THR A 124 3.06 7.53 46.02
N GLU A 125 3.37 8.23 47.12
CA GLU A 125 2.42 8.51 48.21
C GLU A 125 1.11 9.13 47.69
N LYS A 126 1.20 10.01 46.68
CA LYS A 126 0.04 10.58 46.00
C LYS A 126 -0.88 9.51 45.39
N HIS A 127 -0.33 8.54 44.65
CA HIS A 127 -1.10 7.45 44.05
C HIS A 127 -1.67 6.48 45.09
N ILE A 128 -1.08 6.42 46.28
CA ILE A 128 -1.60 5.63 47.41
C ILE A 128 -2.82 6.34 48.00
N ASN A 129 -2.72 7.65 48.26
CA ASN A 129 -3.83 8.44 48.78
C ASN A 129 -5.03 8.48 47.82
N ASP A 130 -4.81 8.72 46.52
CA ASP A 130 -5.88 8.72 45.50
C ASP A 130 -6.61 7.37 45.34
N ARG A 131 -6.08 6.28 45.91
CA ARG A 131 -6.72 4.95 45.92
C ARG A 131 -7.39 4.62 47.23
N LEU A 132 -6.93 5.21 48.32
CA LEU A 132 -7.45 4.96 49.67
C LEU A 132 -8.64 5.87 50.00
N PHE A 133 -8.72 7.03 49.36
CA PHE A 133 -9.79 8.03 49.50
C PHE A 133 -10.46 8.26 48.15
#